data_AF-A0A970XNH8-F1
#
_entry.id   AF-A0A970XNH8-F1
#
_cell.length_a   1.000
_cell.length_b   1.000
_cell.length_c   1.000
_cell.angle_alpha   90.00
_cell.angle_beta   90.00
_cell.angle_gamma   90.00
#
_symmetry.space_group_name_H-M   'P 1'
#
loop_
_entity.id
_entity.type
_entity.pdbx_description
1 polymer ?
#
loop_
_entity_poly.entity_id
_entity_poly.type
_entity_poly.pdbx_seq_one_letter_code
_entity_poly.pdbx_strand_id
1 'polypeptide(L)'
;MKIFKKVSISLLFILVAYILLASIFFGISIGESEKQRQIFAEWQEGHIVELAESYDNETAIKIDEQSICGFNIQEAITEQIQINQLRYLCTHNSYKQGLHNPAKFFYNYIIPYAIGKKSNYGYDNITQQLNIGIRGFEFDLYYAENEDEYRFECYHNSWLETNSSVVDFEKGLEEIKMWSEYNPNHMPIFITIEPKDNVPLDKAKGLGKVELETLDDLILEYFPDKVITYSQMLNGFGDFQEMREANGYIKLEDCIGKFVFLLHEYENFEEYIDIPAENRVMIPLVWASSLKENKYLDLTCFAQDHDYNHPEKLDPLIEENYIVRTRLDIYPKYEFETTEARLDTGAQLVCTDYPPSYEHIYKEYTRTISENGYTIILLN
;
A
#
# COMPACT_ATOMS: atom_id res chain seq x y z
N MET A 1 51.57 8.21 22.48
CA MET A 1 50.70 9.35 22.84
C MET A 1 50.61 10.45 21.77
N LYS A 2 51.72 11.04 21.29
CA LYS A 2 51.67 12.11 20.25
C LYS A 2 51.12 11.67 18.88
N ILE A 3 51.45 10.46 18.42
CA ILE A 3 50.94 9.91 17.15
C ILE A 3 49.42 9.66 17.26
N PHE A 4 48.99 9.02 18.34
CA PHE A 4 47.57 8.77 18.63
C PHE A 4 46.76 10.08 18.61
N LYS A 5 47.22 11.14 19.29
CA LYS A 5 46.55 12.45 19.28
C LYS A 5 46.43 13.05 17.88
N LYS A 6 47.46 12.94 17.04
CA LYS A 6 47.40 13.43 15.65
C LYS A 6 46.41 12.64 14.81
N VAL A 7 46.42 11.30 14.94
CA VAL A 7 45.47 10.42 14.25
C VAL A 7 44.04 10.75 14.68
N SER A 8 43.77 10.91 15.98
CA SER A 8 42.43 11.28 16.47
C SER A 8 41.95 12.62 15.93
N ILE A 9 42.81 13.64 15.85
CA ILE A 9 42.45 14.95 15.29
C ILE A 9 42.15 14.83 13.79
N SER A 10 42.95 14.07 13.03
CA SER A 10 42.70 13.84 11.60
C SER A 10 41.38 13.10 11.36
N LEU A 11 41.08 12.06 12.15
CA LEU A 11 39.81 11.33 12.06
C LEU A 11 38.61 12.24 12.39
N LEU A 12 38.74 13.08 13.42
CA LEU A 12 37.70 14.06 13.77
C LEU A 12 37.48 15.06 12.62
N PHE A 13 38.55 15.56 12.00
CA PHE A 13 38.44 16.47 10.87
C PHE A 13 37.74 15.83 9.67
N ILE A 14 38.09 14.57 9.35
CA ILE A 14 37.43 13.80 8.28
C ILE A 14 35.94 13.61 8.60
N LEU A 15 35.61 13.27 9.85
CA LEU A 15 34.22 13.10 10.27
C LEU A 15 33.43 14.41 10.16
N VAL A 16 33.97 15.53 10.63
CA VAL A 16 33.32 16.85 10.52
C VAL A 16 33.14 17.25 9.06
N ALA A 17 34.15 17.05 8.21
CA ALA A 17 34.04 17.34 6.78
C ALA A 17 32.97 16.46 6.10
N TYR A 18 32.89 15.19 6.47
CA TYR A 18 31.84 14.27 5.99
C TYR A 18 30.45 14.71 6.44
N ILE A 19 30.26 15.09 7.70
CA ILE A 19 28.98 15.58 8.22
C ILE A 19 28.54 16.84 7.47
N LEU A 20 29.45 17.81 7.28
CA LEU A 20 29.16 19.02 6.51
C LEU A 20 28.76 18.70 5.07
N LEU A 21 29.49 17.80 4.42
CA LEU A 21 29.18 17.35 3.06
C LEU A 21 27.78 16.70 3.01
N ALA A 22 27.49 15.82 3.98
CA ALA A 22 26.20 15.16 4.07
C ALA A 22 25.06 16.16 4.28
N SER A 23 25.23 17.13 5.17
CA SER A 23 24.24 18.20 5.38
C SER A 23 23.99 19.04 4.13
N ILE A 24 25.03 19.33 3.33
CA ILE A 24 24.89 20.07 2.07
C ILE A 24 24.07 19.26 1.06
N PHE A 25 24.42 17.99 0.83
CA PHE A 25 23.68 17.14 -0.11
C PHE A 25 22.27 16.85 0.36
N PHE A 26 22.06 16.72 1.67
CA PHE A 26 20.73 16.61 2.25
C PHE A 26 19.90 17.87 1.93
N GLY A 27 20.42 19.07 2.20
CA GLY A 27 19.73 20.33 1.90
C GLY A 27 19.42 20.52 0.42
N ILE A 28 20.34 20.14 -0.48
CA ILE A 28 20.08 20.13 -1.93
C ILE A 28 18.93 19.17 -2.27
N SER A 29 18.92 17.99 -1.65
CA SER A 29 17.91 16.97 -1.92
C SER A 29 16.53 17.41 -1.41
N ILE A 30 16.44 18.02 -0.22
CA ILE A 30 15.21 18.63 0.30
C ILE A 30 14.67 19.69 -0.66
N GLY A 31 15.53 20.61 -1.12
CA GLY A 31 15.13 21.67 -2.04
C GLY A 31 14.66 21.13 -3.40
N GLU A 32 15.17 19.98 -3.84
CA GLU A 32 14.67 19.31 -5.03
C GLU A 32 13.36 18.57 -4.76
N SER A 33 13.21 17.89 -3.61
CA SER A 33 11.97 17.22 -3.22
C SER A 33 10.77 18.15 -3.23
N GLU A 34 10.93 19.38 -2.74
CA GLU A 34 9.86 20.40 -2.75
C GLU A 34 9.41 20.75 -4.18
N LYS A 35 10.35 20.85 -5.13
CA LYS A 35 9.99 21.06 -6.54
C LYS A 35 9.30 19.84 -7.13
N GLN A 36 9.77 18.64 -6.79
CA GLN A 36 9.17 17.40 -7.29
C GLN A 36 7.72 17.27 -6.79
N ARG A 37 7.41 17.64 -5.54
CA ARG A 37 6.01 17.70 -5.05
C ARG A 37 5.13 18.53 -5.97
N GLN A 38 5.58 19.73 -6.36
CA GLN A 38 4.83 20.62 -7.25
C GLN A 38 4.69 20.04 -8.66
N ILE A 39 5.78 19.51 -9.22
CA ILE A 39 5.78 18.89 -10.56
C ILE A 39 4.79 17.72 -10.63
N PHE A 40 4.80 16.85 -9.62
CA PHE A 40 3.91 15.69 -9.59
C PHE A 40 2.46 16.09 -9.28
N ALA A 41 2.23 17.13 -8.48
CA ALA A 41 0.88 17.67 -8.29
C ALA A 41 0.31 18.25 -9.60
N GLU A 42 1.09 19.05 -10.33
CA GLU A 42 0.70 19.58 -11.65
C GLU A 42 0.47 18.45 -12.67
N TRP A 43 1.32 17.42 -12.66
CA TRP A 43 1.12 16.23 -13.48
C TRP A 43 -0.18 15.50 -13.12
N GLN A 44 -0.48 15.32 -11.83
CA GLN A 44 -1.68 14.61 -11.36
C GLN A 44 -2.95 15.32 -11.83
N GLU A 45 -3.00 16.65 -11.78
CA GLU A 45 -4.13 17.43 -12.32
C GLU A 45 -4.33 17.18 -13.81
N GLY A 46 -3.24 17.21 -14.60
CA GLY A 46 -3.30 16.90 -16.03
C GLY A 46 -3.76 15.46 -16.31
N HIS A 47 -3.25 14.51 -15.53
CA HIS A 47 -3.59 13.09 -15.63
C HIS A 47 -5.07 12.82 -15.36
N ILE A 48 -5.68 13.48 -14.36
CA ILE A 48 -7.12 13.39 -14.10
C ILE A 48 -7.94 13.87 -15.31
N VAL A 49 -7.56 15.00 -15.91
CA VAL A 49 -8.22 15.52 -17.11
C VAL A 49 -8.09 14.55 -18.28
N GLU A 50 -6.89 14.02 -18.53
CA GLU A 50 -6.63 13.04 -19.59
C GLU A 50 -7.46 11.76 -19.39
N LEU A 51 -7.56 11.26 -18.16
CA LEU A 51 -8.38 10.10 -17.83
C LEU A 51 -9.86 10.36 -18.08
N ALA A 52 -10.40 11.47 -17.57
CA ALA A 52 -11.79 11.85 -17.77
C ALA A 52 -12.13 11.93 -19.26
N GLU A 53 -11.31 12.61 -20.06
CA GLU A 53 -11.46 12.66 -21.52
C GLU A 53 -11.41 11.26 -22.15
N SER A 54 -10.51 10.39 -21.69
CA SER A 54 -10.36 9.05 -22.25
C SER A 54 -11.57 8.15 -21.98
N TYR A 55 -12.16 8.25 -20.78
CA TYR A 55 -13.34 7.50 -20.37
C TYR A 55 -14.61 8.03 -21.05
N ASP A 56 -14.80 9.35 -21.10
CA ASP A 56 -15.94 10.00 -21.77
C ASP A 56 -16.00 9.68 -23.28
N ASN A 57 -14.83 9.61 -23.93
CA ASN A 57 -14.72 9.29 -25.34
C ASN A 57 -14.64 7.77 -25.63
N GLU A 58 -14.75 6.92 -24.60
CA GLU A 58 -14.61 5.46 -24.68
C GLU A 58 -13.31 5.00 -25.37
N THR A 59 -12.22 5.74 -25.19
CA THR A 59 -10.90 5.41 -25.76
C THR A 59 -10.00 4.67 -24.78
N ALA A 60 -10.32 4.71 -23.49
CA ALA A 60 -9.66 3.92 -22.47
C ALA A 60 -9.88 2.41 -22.66
N ILE A 61 -8.96 1.61 -22.13
CA ILE A 61 -9.06 0.14 -22.19
C ILE A 61 -10.15 -0.32 -21.22
N LYS A 62 -11.12 -1.11 -21.70
CA LYS A 62 -12.02 -1.86 -20.83
C LYS A 62 -11.36 -3.16 -20.38
N ILE A 63 -11.44 -3.43 -19.09
CA ILE A 63 -10.81 -4.60 -18.49
C ILE A 63 -11.80 -5.75 -18.42
N ASP A 64 -11.44 -6.86 -19.06
CA ASP A 64 -12.12 -8.14 -18.87
C ASP A 64 -11.47 -8.87 -17.69
N GLU A 65 -12.08 -8.75 -16.51
CA GLU A 65 -11.63 -9.42 -15.28
C GLU A 65 -11.43 -10.93 -15.46
N GLN A 66 -12.30 -11.58 -16.24
CA GLN A 66 -12.20 -13.02 -16.46
C GLN A 66 -10.91 -13.39 -17.24
N SER A 67 -10.39 -12.50 -18.08
CA SER A 67 -9.17 -12.73 -18.85
C SER A 67 -7.89 -12.69 -18.00
N ILE A 68 -7.93 -11.96 -16.89
CA ILE A 68 -6.80 -11.78 -15.96
C ILE A 68 -6.93 -12.63 -14.69
N CYS A 69 -8.14 -13.08 -14.35
CA CYS A 69 -8.37 -14.01 -13.26
C CYS A 69 -7.88 -15.42 -13.62
N GLY A 70 -7.20 -16.07 -12.68
CA GLY A 70 -6.78 -17.47 -12.81
C GLY A 70 -7.96 -18.47 -12.75
N PHE A 71 -9.16 -18.05 -12.37
CA PHE A 71 -10.30 -18.93 -12.09
C PHE A 71 -11.55 -18.43 -12.84
N ASN A 72 -12.59 -19.25 -12.92
CA ASN A 72 -13.87 -18.83 -13.49
C ASN A 72 -14.69 -18.03 -12.46
N ILE A 73 -14.92 -16.75 -12.74
CA ILE A 73 -15.60 -15.84 -11.81
C ILE A 73 -17.06 -16.26 -11.60
N GLN A 74 -17.76 -16.67 -12.65
CA GLN A 74 -19.16 -17.07 -12.56
C GLN A 74 -19.35 -18.38 -11.79
N GLU A 75 -18.40 -19.31 -11.92
CA GLU A 75 -18.35 -20.55 -11.14
C GLU A 75 -18.13 -20.22 -9.66
N ALA A 76 -17.14 -19.38 -9.33
CA ALA A 76 -16.89 -18.95 -7.96
C ALA A 76 -18.10 -18.24 -7.32
N ILE A 77 -18.82 -17.40 -8.08
CA ILE A 77 -20.08 -16.79 -7.63
C ILE A 77 -21.12 -17.88 -7.34
N THR A 78 -21.30 -18.84 -8.26
CA THR A 78 -22.27 -19.93 -8.11
C THR A 78 -21.96 -20.82 -6.90
N GLU A 79 -20.68 -21.07 -6.66
CA GLU A 79 -20.16 -21.81 -5.51
C GLU A 79 -20.16 -20.99 -4.21
N GLN A 80 -20.55 -19.71 -4.28
CA GLN A 80 -20.61 -18.79 -3.15
C GLN A 80 -19.26 -18.64 -2.45
N ILE A 81 -18.18 -18.61 -3.24
CA ILE A 81 -16.83 -18.33 -2.77
C ILE A 81 -16.82 -17.01 -1.99
N GLN A 82 -16.11 -17.00 -0.87
CA GLN A 82 -15.96 -15.86 0.01
C GLN A 82 -14.68 -15.06 -0.29
N ILE A 83 -14.57 -13.86 0.26
CA ILE A 83 -13.42 -12.98 -0.01
C ILE A 83 -12.10 -13.48 0.61
N ASN A 84 -12.13 -14.13 1.78
CA ASN A 84 -10.94 -14.66 2.48
C ASN A 84 -10.33 -15.87 1.78
N GLN A 85 -11.08 -16.41 0.85
CA GLN A 85 -10.74 -17.54 0.06
C GLN A 85 -9.86 -17.05 -1.10
N LEU A 86 -10.17 -15.92 -1.74
CA LEU A 86 -9.42 -15.37 -2.86
C LEU A 86 -8.05 -14.80 -2.46
N ARG A 87 -7.08 -14.85 -3.38
CA ARG A 87 -5.78 -14.17 -3.23
C ARG A 87 -5.65 -13.04 -4.27
N TYR A 88 -4.76 -12.09 -4.09
CA TYR A 88 -4.65 -10.89 -4.89
C TYR A 88 -3.19 -10.46 -4.96
N LEU A 89 -2.76 -10.05 -6.15
CA LEU A 89 -1.51 -9.31 -6.30
C LEU A 89 -1.75 -7.86 -5.94
N CYS A 90 -0.83 -7.33 -5.15
CA CYS A 90 -0.85 -5.99 -4.62
C CYS A 90 0.51 -5.32 -4.87
N THR A 91 0.57 -4.01 -4.80
CA THR A 91 1.84 -3.27 -4.82
C THR A 91 2.07 -2.56 -3.48
N HIS A 92 3.32 -2.53 -3.03
CA HIS A 92 3.72 -1.81 -1.81
C HIS A 92 4.21 -0.41 -2.18
N ASN A 93 3.79 0.64 -1.47
CA ASN A 93 3.97 2.03 -1.88
C ASN A 93 3.51 2.33 -3.32
N SER A 94 2.26 1.98 -3.65
CA SER A 94 1.76 1.93 -5.03
C SER A 94 1.83 3.25 -5.80
N TYR A 95 1.88 4.37 -5.08
CA TYR A 95 1.98 5.72 -5.63
C TYR A 95 3.42 6.11 -6.04
N LYS A 96 4.44 5.38 -5.58
CA LYS A 96 5.84 5.83 -5.65
C LYS A 96 6.35 5.92 -7.09
N GLN A 97 6.98 7.05 -7.46
CA GLN A 97 7.51 7.32 -8.81
C GLN A 97 9.05 7.40 -8.84
N GLY A 98 9.73 6.57 -8.05
CA GLY A 98 11.19 6.55 -7.95
C GLY A 98 11.76 7.66 -7.05
N LEU A 99 13.06 7.92 -7.19
CA LEU A 99 13.74 9.05 -6.54
C LEU A 99 14.28 10.02 -7.59
N HIS A 100 14.23 11.31 -7.27
CA HIS A 100 14.98 12.32 -8.01
C HIS A 100 16.49 12.16 -7.84
N ASN A 101 17.25 12.72 -8.78
CA ASN A 101 18.71 12.50 -8.87
C ASN A 101 19.48 12.91 -7.61
N PRO A 102 19.22 14.08 -6.98
CA PRO A 102 19.84 14.44 -5.72
C PRO A 102 19.60 13.45 -4.59
N ALA A 103 18.35 13.04 -4.33
CA ALA A 103 18.05 12.06 -3.28
C ALA A 103 18.68 10.71 -3.57
N LYS A 104 18.62 10.24 -4.82
CA LYS A 104 19.28 9.02 -5.28
C LYS A 104 20.79 9.08 -5.05
N PHE A 105 21.44 10.21 -5.32
CA PHE A 105 22.86 10.39 -5.06
C PHE A 105 23.16 10.38 -3.56
N PHE A 106 22.38 11.10 -2.77
CA PHE A 106 22.51 11.16 -1.32
C PHE A 106 22.42 9.76 -0.70
N TYR A 107 21.38 9.00 -1.03
CA TYR A 107 21.19 7.65 -0.51
C TYR A 107 22.27 6.66 -0.96
N ASN A 108 22.67 6.69 -2.22
CA ASN A 108 23.59 5.70 -2.78
C ASN A 108 25.07 5.98 -2.52
N TYR A 109 25.46 7.24 -2.29
CA TYR A 109 26.88 7.61 -2.21
C TYR A 109 27.24 8.36 -0.94
N ILE A 110 26.31 9.10 -0.34
CA ILE A 110 26.57 9.79 0.93
C ILE A 110 26.24 8.87 2.11
N ILE A 111 25.06 8.24 2.12
CA ILE A 111 24.63 7.33 3.21
C ILE A 111 24.32 5.89 2.74
N PRO A 112 25.20 5.23 1.95
CA PRO A 112 24.92 3.93 1.34
C PRO A 112 24.62 2.80 2.33
N TYR A 113 25.20 2.85 3.52
CA TYR A 113 25.02 1.82 4.55
C TYR A 113 23.76 2.01 5.39
N ALA A 114 23.17 3.22 5.39
CA ALA A 114 21.93 3.50 6.11
C ALA A 114 20.72 3.14 5.23
N ILE A 115 20.67 3.68 4.01
CA ILE A 115 19.54 3.51 3.09
C ILE A 115 19.97 2.74 1.84
N GLY A 116 21.00 3.24 1.16
CA GLY A 116 21.48 2.65 -0.10
C GLY A 116 20.39 2.66 -1.18
N LYS A 117 20.26 1.55 -1.89
CA LYS A 117 19.35 1.46 -3.04
C LYS A 117 17.90 1.12 -2.71
N LYS A 118 17.57 0.83 -1.44
CA LYS A 118 16.28 0.28 -1.01
C LYS A 118 15.07 1.12 -1.46
N SER A 119 15.21 2.45 -1.50
CA SER A 119 14.15 3.37 -1.90
C SER A 119 14.08 3.69 -3.41
N ASN A 120 14.93 3.09 -4.26
CA ASN A 120 15.06 3.46 -5.68
C ASN A 120 14.17 2.64 -6.63
N TYR A 121 12.90 2.47 -6.30
CA TYR A 121 11.88 1.79 -7.11
C TYR A 121 10.66 2.71 -7.29
N GLY A 122 9.80 2.39 -8.25
CA GLY A 122 8.57 3.14 -8.50
C GLY A 122 7.72 2.51 -9.58
N TYR A 123 6.42 2.73 -9.52
CA TYR A 123 5.39 2.03 -10.29
C TYR A 123 4.86 2.85 -11.45
N ASP A 124 4.08 2.20 -12.32
CA ASP A 124 3.15 2.92 -13.18
C ASP A 124 2.06 3.61 -12.34
N ASN A 125 1.30 4.55 -12.90
CA ASN A 125 0.18 5.18 -12.17
C ASN A 125 -0.93 4.18 -11.81
N ILE A 126 -1.88 4.60 -10.98
CA ILE A 126 -2.89 3.70 -10.40
C ILE A 126 -3.78 3.07 -11.47
N THR A 127 -4.22 3.85 -12.46
CA THR A 127 -4.99 3.32 -13.60
C THR A 127 -4.25 2.23 -14.35
N GLN A 128 -2.95 2.41 -14.61
CA GLN A 128 -2.17 1.38 -15.31
C GLN A 128 -2.01 0.12 -14.47
N GLN A 129 -1.77 0.26 -13.16
CA GLN A 129 -1.74 -0.89 -12.24
C GLN A 129 -3.08 -1.64 -12.19
N LEU A 130 -4.22 -0.92 -12.19
CA LEU A 130 -5.55 -1.52 -12.25
C LEU A 130 -5.78 -2.26 -13.57
N ASN A 131 -5.34 -1.68 -14.70
CA ASN A 131 -5.48 -2.27 -16.04
C ASN A 131 -4.76 -3.59 -16.20
N ILE A 132 -3.68 -3.78 -15.44
CA ILE A 132 -2.90 -5.01 -15.41
C ILE A 132 -3.30 -5.89 -14.20
N GLY A 133 -4.46 -5.68 -13.60
CA GLY A 133 -4.98 -6.62 -12.61
C GLY A 133 -4.42 -6.51 -11.20
N ILE A 134 -3.69 -5.44 -10.87
CA ILE A 134 -3.41 -5.14 -9.46
C ILE A 134 -4.73 -4.80 -8.76
N ARG A 135 -5.02 -5.48 -7.66
CA ARG A 135 -6.26 -5.28 -6.87
C ARG A 135 -5.97 -4.96 -5.41
N GLY A 136 -4.72 -4.71 -5.05
CA GLY A 136 -4.35 -4.16 -3.76
C GLY A 136 -3.32 -3.06 -3.85
N PHE A 137 -3.59 -1.94 -3.17
CA PHE A 137 -2.77 -0.74 -3.18
C PHE A 137 -2.41 -0.30 -1.77
N GLU A 138 -1.25 0.32 -1.60
CA GLU A 138 -0.86 0.96 -0.35
C GLU A 138 -0.53 2.44 -0.57
N PHE A 139 -1.09 3.29 0.28
CA PHE A 139 -0.91 4.74 0.28
C PHE A 139 -0.42 5.24 1.64
N ASP A 140 0.70 5.96 1.61
CA ASP A 140 1.38 6.51 2.78
C ASP A 140 0.93 7.95 3.02
N LEU A 141 0.00 8.15 3.94
CA LEU A 141 -0.68 9.43 4.08
C LEU A 141 -0.06 10.31 5.17
N TYR A 142 0.19 11.55 4.78
CA TYR A 142 0.37 12.68 5.69
C TYR A 142 -0.85 13.59 5.63
N TYR A 143 -1.11 14.32 6.71
CA TYR A 143 -2.09 15.39 6.75
C TYR A 143 -1.40 16.74 6.62
N ALA A 144 -1.82 17.56 5.66
CA ALA A 144 -1.34 18.92 5.48
C ALA A 144 -2.51 19.90 5.59
N GLU A 145 -2.31 20.99 6.32
CA GLU A 145 -3.34 21.98 6.60
C GLU A 145 -2.76 23.39 6.50
N ASN A 146 -3.48 24.28 5.83
CA ASN A 146 -3.24 25.72 5.81
C ASN A 146 -4.48 26.48 6.33
N GLU A 147 -4.48 27.81 6.33
CA GLU A 147 -5.53 28.61 6.99
C GLU A 147 -6.96 28.35 6.46
N ASP A 148 -7.12 27.89 5.21
CA ASP A 148 -8.43 27.73 4.56
C ASP A 148 -8.67 26.32 3.95
N GLU A 149 -7.67 25.44 3.95
CA GLU A 149 -7.72 24.15 3.23
C GLU A 149 -6.89 23.08 3.94
N TYR A 150 -7.42 21.85 3.95
CA TYR A 150 -6.66 20.66 4.32
C TYR A 150 -6.51 19.75 3.12
N ARG A 151 -5.49 18.88 3.14
CA ARG A 151 -5.29 17.82 2.17
C ARG A 151 -4.58 16.62 2.79
N PHE A 152 -4.86 15.45 2.26
CA PHE A 152 -4.06 14.25 2.52
C PHE A 152 -3.01 14.12 1.41
N GLU A 153 -1.73 14.11 1.79
CA GLU A 153 -0.62 13.97 0.85
C GLU A 153 -0.01 12.57 0.91
N CYS A 154 0.34 11.98 -0.24
CA CYS A 154 0.89 10.63 -0.29
C CYS A 154 2.38 10.58 -0.66
N TYR A 155 3.24 10.23 0.31
CA TYR A 155 4.69 10.10 0.12
C TYR A 155 5.30 9.04 1.06
N HIS A 156 6.36 8.37 0.61
CA HIS A 156 7.03 7.37 1.46
C HIS A 156 7.82 8.03 2.59
N ASN A 157 8.43 9.16 2.26
CA ASN A 157 9.12 10.02 3.18
C ASN A 157 9.03 11.45 2.67
N SER A 158 8.42 12.31 3.47
CA SER A 158 8.12 13.70 3.12
C SER A 158 9.36 14.55 2.82
N TRP A 159 10.56 14.18 3.32
CA TRP A 159 11.79 14.92 3.04
C TRP A 159 12.37 14.61 1.66
N LEU A 160 12.58 13.34 1.32
CA LEU A 160 13.45 12.95 0.20
C LEU A 160 12.79 12.06 -0.84
N GLU A 161 11.59 11.53 -0.57
CA GLU A 161 10.93 10.54 -1.40
C GLU A 161 9.55 11.04 -1.85
N THR A 162 9.53 12.23 -2.46
CA THR A 162 8.31 12.98 -2.77
C THR A 162 7.77 12.78 -4.19
N ASN A 163 8.44 11.96 -5.00
CA ASN A 163 7.94 11.60 -6.33
C ASN A 163 6.77 10.62 -6.17
N SER A 164 5.56 11.08 -6.47
CA SER A 164 4.31 10.34 -6.24
C SER A 164 3.34 10.55 -7.41
N SER A 165 2.67 9.50 -7.89
CA SER A 165 1.56 9.62 -8.83
C SER A 165 0.25 10.00 -8.14
N VAL A 166 0.24 10.04 -6.80
CA VAL A 166 -0.93 10.38 -5.99
C VAL A 166 -0.50 11.43 -4.98
N VAL A 167 -0.06 12.61 -5.43
CA VAL A 167 0.39 13.66 -4.51
C VAL A 167 -0.74 14.08 -3.59
N ASP A 168 -1.90 14.37 -4.17
CA ASP A 168 -3.16 14.60 -3.48
C ASP A 168 -3.95 13.29 -3.46
N PHE A 169 -4.25 12.80 -2.25
CA PHE A 169 -4.98 11.55 -2.09
C PHE A 169 -6.42 11.64 -2.56
N GLU A 170 -7.07 12.79 -2.46
CA GLU A 170 -8.44 12.98 -2.93
C GLU A 170 -8.52 12.74 -4.45
N LYS A 171 -7.58 13.29 -5.21
CA LYS A 171 -7.45 13.00 -6.65
C LYS A 171 -7.08 11.54 -6.93
N GLY A 172 -6.37 10.88 -6.02
CA GLY A 172 -6.16 9.43 -6.08
C GLY A 172 -7.47 8.66 -6.00
N LEU A 173 -8.38 9.05 -5.10
CA LEU A 173 -9.72 8.47 -5.01
C LEU A 173 -10.53 8.78 -6.27
N GLU A 174 -10.42 10.00 -6.83
CA GLU A 174 -11.04 10.38 -8.10
C GLU A 174 -10.59 9.47 -9.27
N GLU A 175 -9.28 9.24 -9.41
CA GLU A 175 -8.72 8.34 -10.43
C GLU A 175 -9.30 6.92 -10.30
N ILE A 176 -9.30 6.36 -9.08
CA ILE A 176 -9.82 5.02 -8.80
C ILE A 176 -11.33 4.95 -9.08
N LYS A 177 -12.08 5.99 -8.70
CA LYS A 177 -13.52 6.11 -8.94
C LYS A 177 -13.84 6.10 -10.43
N MET A 178 -13.18 6.94 -11.21
CA MET A 178 -13.37 6.99 -12.67
C MET A 178 -13.10 5.62 -13.32
N TRP A 179 -12.00 4.96 -12.92
CA TRP A 179 -11.68 3.63 -13.43
C TRP A 179 -12.75 2.59 -13.05
N SER A 180 -13.25 2.60 -11.81
CA SER A 180 -14.28 1.68 -11.33
C SER A 180 -15.63 1.89 -12.01
N GLU A 181 -16.01 3.15 -12.27
CA GLU A 181 -17.22 3.48 -13.04
C GLU A 181 -17.12 3.00 -14.48
N TYR A 182 -15.94 3.07 -15.09
CA TYR A 182 -15.68 2.54 -16.42
C TYR A 182 -15.61 1.00 -16.46
N ASN A 183 -15.25 0.35 -15.34
CA ASN A 183 -15.10 -1.10 -15.18
C ASN A 183 -15.97 -1.65 -14.02
N PRO A 184 -17.31 -1.56 -14.08
CA PRO A 184 -18.18 -1.74 -12.91
C PRO A 184 -18.19 -3.15 -12.29
N ASN A 185 -17.75 -4.17 -13.04
CA ASN A 185 -17.71 -5.56 -12.58
C ASN A 185 -16.31 -5.98 -12.12
N HIS A 186 -15.47 -5.03 -11.74
CA HIS A 186 -14.12 -5.33 -11.28
C HIS A 186 -14.12 -6.25 -10.05
N MET A 187 -13.07 -7.06 -9.90
CA MET A 187 -12.83 -7.80 -8.66
C MET A 187 -12.65 -6.83 -7.48
N PRO A 188 -12.91 -7.25 -6.22
CA PRO A 188 -12.78 -6.37 -5.07
C PRO A 188 -11.40 -5.73 -5.00
N ILE A 189 -11.33 -4.43 -4.71
CA ILE A 189 -10.08 -3.69 -4.59
C ILE A 189 -9.78 -3.39 -3.12
N PHE A 190 -8.58 -3.73 -2.68
CA PHE A 190 -8.09 -3.49 -1.33
C PHE A 190 -7.19 -2.25 -1.32
N ILE A 191 -7.45 -1.32 -0.42
CA ILE A 191 -6.67 -0.09 -0.30
C ILE A 191 -6.16 0.02 1.13
N THR A 192 -4.87 -0.21 1.32
CA THR A 192 -4.19 -0.01 2.61
C THR A 192 -3.80 1.45 2.75
N ILE A 193 -4.27 2.07 3.81
CA ILE A 193 -3.85 3.39 4.28
C ILE A 193 -2.78 3.16 5.34
N GLU A 194 -1.58 3.67 5.11
CA GLU A 194 -0.50 3.77 6.10
C GLU A 194 -0.36 5.22 6.54
N PRO A 195 -0.98 5.63 7.66
CA PRO A 195 -0.74 6.95 8.22
C PRO A 195 0.73 7.09 8.62
N LYS A 196 1.33 8.19 8.22
CA LYS A 196 2.70 8.53 8.62
C LYS A 196 2.70 9.36 9.89
N ASP A 197 3.80 9.29 10.62
CA ASP A 197 3.99 10.08 11.83
C ASP A 197 4.42 11.53 11.50
N ASN A 198 4.33 12.40 12.51
CA ASN A 198 4.81 13.77 12.41
C ASN A 198 6.31 13.81 12.06
N VAL A 199 6.66 14.54 11.00
CA VAL A 199 8.05 14.70 10.58
C VAL A 199 8.60 16.03 11.10
N PRO A 200 9.72 16.03 11.86
CA PRO A 200 10.31 17.26 12.37
C PRO A 200 10.64 18.26 11.25
N LEU A 201 10.30 19.53 11.44
CA LEU A 201 10.61 20.60 10.47
C LEU A 201 9.95 20.40 9.09
N ASP A 202 8.94 19.54 8.96
CA ASP A 202 8.07 19.44 7.79
C ASP A 202 6.70 20.07 8.09
N LYS A 203 5.95 20.42 7.05
CA LYS A 203 4.55 20.84 7.15
C LYS A 203 3.60 19.65 7.23
N ALA A 204 4.04 18.49 6.73
CA ALA A 204 3.30 17.25 6.77
C ALA A 204 3.18 16.75 8.23
N LYS A 205 1.94 16.60 8.70
CA LYS A 205 1.61 16.09 10.03
C LYS A 205 1.18 14.63 9.93
N GLY A 206 1.29 13.91 11.04
CA GLY A 206 0.65 12.62 11.19
C GLY A 206 -0.84 12.75 11.44
N LEU A 207 -1.56 11.65 11.26
CA LEU A 207 -3.01 11.59 11.43
C LEU A 207 -3.33 11.19 12.87
N GLY A 208 -4.30 11.85 13.48
CA GLY A 208 -4.94 11.43 14.72
C GLY A 208 -6.40 11.08 14.46
N LYS A 209 -7.18 10.97 15.53
CA LYS A 209 -8.61 10.64 15.44
C LYS A 209 -9.40 11.49 14.44
N VAL A 210 -9.26 12.83 14.51
CA VAL A 210 -10.08 13.76 13.71
C VAL A 210 -9.76 13.62 12.22
N GLU A 211 -8.47 13.50 11.89
CA GLU A 211 -8.04 13.31 10.51
C GLU A 211 -8.51 11.96 9.96
N LEU A 212 -8.53 10.90 10.79
CA LEU A 212 -9.05 9.60 10.37
C LEU A 212 -10.58 9.57 10.21
N GLU A 213 -11.34 10.25 11.08
CA GLU A 213 -12.79 10.43 10.89
C GLU A 213 -13.06 11.23 9.60
N THR A 214 -12.26 12.26 9.31
CA THR A 214 -12.35 13.03 8.06
C THR A 214 -12.01 12.16 6.84
N LEU A 215 -11.04 11.25 6.97
CA LEU A 215 -10.67 10.32 5.90
C LEU A 215 -11.78 9.30 5.63
N ASP A 216 -12.44 8.79 6.67
CA ASP A 216 -13.62 7.92 6.55
C ASP A 216 -14.75 8.62 5.79
N ASP A 217 -15.05 9.87 6.14
CA ASP A 217 -16.07 10.68 5.44
C ASP A 217 -15.70 10.88 3.96
N LEU A 218 -14.44 11.22 3.66
CA LEU A 218 -13.94 11.39 2.29
C LEU A 218 -14.05 10.11 1.47
N ILE A 219 -13.71 8.96 2.06
CA ILE A 219 -13.85 7.65 1.40
C ILE A 219 -15.31 7.37 1.02
N LEU A 220 -16.25 7.64 1.93
CA LEU A 220 -17.68 7.43 1.67
C LEU A 220 -18.25 8.41 0.65
N GLU A 221 -17.71 9.63 0.58
CA GLU A 221 -18.09 10.63 -0.42
C GLU A 221 -17.73 10.17 -1.85
N TYR A 222 -16.53 9.62 -2.04
CA TYR A 222 -16.06 9.16 -3.36
C TYR A 222 -16.65 7.83 -3.80
N PHE A 223 -16.94 6.93 -2.85
CA PHE A 223 -17.40 5.57 -3.14
C PHE A 223 -18.74 5.25 -2.46
N PRO A 224 -19.81 6.03 -2.73
CA PRO A 224 -21.11 5.79 -2.13
C PRO A 224 -21.61 4.39 -2.49
N ASP A 225 -22.01 3.62 -1.48
CA ASP A 225 -22.50 2.24 -1.59
C ASP A 225 -21.51 1.22 -2.18
N LYS A 226 -20.26 1.62 -2.46
CA LYS A 226 -19.20 0.76 -3.01
C LYS A 226 -18.13 0.37 -1.99
N VAL A 227 -18.15 0.93 -0.78
CA VAL A 227 -17.22 0.53 0.29
C VAL A 227 -17.84 -0.56 1.13
N ILE A 228 -17.10 -1.63 1.38
CA ILE A 228 -17.42 -2.61 2.43
C ILE A 228 -16.86 -2.05 3.74
N THR A 229 -17.73 -1.45 4.55
CA THR A 229 -17.32 -0.83 5.82
C THR A 229 -16.97 -1.88 6.87
N TYR A 230 -16.36 -1.45 7.98
CA TYR A 230 -16.09 -2.28 9.16
C TYR A 230 -17.32 -3.12 9.57
N SER A 231 -18.47 -2.46 9.72
CA SER A 231 -19.71 -3.10 10.16
C SER A 231 -20.30 -4.05 9.11
N GLN A 232 -20.10 -3.77 7.82
CA GLN A 232 -20.53 -4.68 6.76
C GLN A 232 -19.62 -5.92 6.70
N MET A 233 -18.31 -5.76 6.89
CA MET A 233 -17.36 -6.88 6.92
C MET A 233 -17.67 -7.88 8.03
N LEU A 234 -18.14 -7.41 9.20
CA LEU A 234 -18.62 -8.28 10.28
C LEU A 234 -19.75 -9.22 9.84
N ASN A 235 -20.45 -8.94 8.73
CA ASN A 235 -21.47 -9.80 8.14
C ASN A 235 -22.53 -10.30 9.16
N GLY A 236 -22.90 -9.45 10.12
CA GLY A 236 -23.89 -9.73 11.17
C GLY A 236 -23.39 -10.49 12.39
N PHE A 237 -22.10 -10.82 12.49
CA PHE A 237 -21.47 -11.39 13.68
C PHE A 237 -21.22 -10.33 14.76
N GLY A 238 -21.06 -10.76 16.02
CA GLY A 238 -20.84 -9.84 17.15
C GLY A 238 -19.47 -9.16 17.11
N ASP A 239 -18.46 -9.92 16.69
CA ASP A 239 -17.09 -9.45 16.50
C ASP A 239 -16.37 -10.26 15.41
N PHE A 240 -15.14 -9.85 15.06
CA PHE A 240 -14.40 -10.54 14.01
C PHE A 240 -13.87 -11.91 14.43
N GLN A 241 -13.65 -12.17 15.72
CA GLN A 241 -13.21 -13.49 16.16
C GLN A 241 -14.30 -14.51 15.91
N GLU A 242 -15.53 -14.23 16.35
CA GLU A 242 -16.71 -15.06 16.08
C GLU A 242 -16.91 -15.26 14.56
N MET A 243 -16.75 -14.20 13.77
CA MET A 243 -16.85 -14.26 12.31
C MET A 243 -15.81 -15.20 11.69
N ARG A 244 -14.54 -15.09 12.10
CA ARG A 244 -13.45 -15.94 11.58
C ARG A 244 -13.65 -17.41 11.95
N GLU A 245 -14.00 -17.68 13.22
CA GLU A 245 -14.27 -19.03 13.73
C GLU A 245 -15.44 -19.71 13.00
N ALA A 246 -16.45 -18.93 12.59
CA ALA A 246 -17.59 -19.40 11.82
C ALA A 246 -17.33 -19.46 10.30
N ASN A 247 -16.16 -19.02 9.82
CA ASN A 247 -15.88 -18.76 8.41
C ASN A 247 -16.98 -17.93 7.74
N GLY A 248 -17.41 -16.86 8.42
CA GLY A 248 -18.57 -16.04 8.11
C GLY A 248 -18.33 -14.90 7.12
N TYR A 249 -17.29 -14.96 6.30
CA TYR A 249 -16.91 -13.88 5.39
C TYR A 249 -17.98 -13.57 4.32
N ILE A 250 -17.98 -12.34 3.82
CA ILE A 250 -18.83 -11.90 2.71
C ILE A 250 -18.49 -12.70 1.44
N LYS A 251 -19.51 -13.02 0.65
CA LYS A 251 -19.39 -13.71 -0.64
C LYS A 251 -18.83 -12.80 -1.72
N LEU A 252 -18.07 -13.35 -2.66
CA LEU A 252 -17.51 -12.64 -3.81
C LEU A 252 -18.58 -11.87 -4.58
N GLU A 253 -19.76 -12.46 -4.80
CA GLU A 253 -20.86 -11.81 -5.53
C GLU A 253 -21.24 -10.45 -4.92
N ASP A 254 -21.22 -10.35 -3.59
CA ASP A 254 -21.55 -9.12 -2.86
C ASP A 254 -20.39 -8.12 -2.80
N CYS A 255 -19.20 -8.50 -3.29
CA CYS A 255 -17.98 -7.70 -3.29
C CYS A 255 -17.54 -7.23 -4.69
N ILE A 256 -18.15 -7.74 -5.76
CA ILE A 256 -17.89 -7.27 -7.13
C ILE A 256 -18.16 -5.76 -7.22
N GLY A 257 -17.22 -5.02 -7.82
CA GLY A 257 -17.31 -3.57 -8.00
C GLY A 257 -17.11 -2.75 -6.72
N LYS A 258 -16.62 -3.38 -5.63
CA LYS A 258 -16.48 -2.76 -4.32
C LYS A 258 -15.03 -2.63 -3.84
N PHE A 259 -14.87 -1.83 -2.81
CA PHE A 259 -13.60 -1.48 -2.17
C PHE A 259 -13.58 -1.91 -0.71
N VAL A 260 -12.42 -2.33 -0.24
CA VAL A 260 -12.13 -2.56 1.18
C VAL A 260 -10.96 -1.66 1.55
N PHE A 261 -11.20 -0.68 2.41
CA PHE A 261 -10.14 0.17 2.95
C PHE A 261 -9.60 -0.44 4.25
N LEU A 262 -8.28 -0.55 4.33
CA LEU A 262 -7.56 -1.14 5.45
C LEU A 262 -6.73 -0.06 6.14
N LEU A 263 -6.81 0.03 7.47
CA LEU A 263 -5.95 0.93 8.24
C LEU A 263 -4.74 0.16 8.77
N HIS A 264 -3.54 0.50 8.31
CA HIS A 264 -2.31 -0.08 8.81
C HIS A 264 -2.08 0.29 10.29
N GLU A 265 -1.68 -0.68 11.12
CA GLU A 265 -1.30 -0.45 12.52
C GLU A 265 -0.10 0.51 12.63
N TYR A 266 -0.27 1.61 13.38
CA TYR A 266 0.71 2.70 13.54
C TYR A 266 0.60 3.33 14.95
N GLU A 267 1.34 4.41 15.24
CA GLU A 267 1.45 5.02 16.59
C GLU A 267 0.10 5.39 17.22
N ASN A 268 -0.82 6.04 16.47
CA ASN A 268 -2.13 6.49 16.98
C ASN A 268 -3.27 5.53 16.60
N PHE A 269 -2.96 4.27 16.29
CA PHE A 269 -3.96 3.28 15.84
C PHE A 269 -5.12 3.08 16.82
N GLU A 270 -4.83 3.11 18.12
CA GLU A 270 -5.85 2.96 19.17
C GLU A 270 -6.93 4.05 19.13
N GLU A 271 -6.57 5.26 18.67
CA GLU A 271 -7.52 6.38 18.57
C GLU A 271 -8.63 6.11 17.54
N TYR A 272 -8.35 5.31 16.51
CA TYR A 272 -9.31 4.92 15.49
C TYR A 272 -10.20 3.76 15.93
N ILE A 273 -9.60 2.72 16.50
CA ILE A 273 -10.36 1.53 16.97
C ILE A 273 -11.20 1.81 18.22
N ASP A 274 -11.02 2.97 18.86
CA ASP A 274 -11.92 3.47 19.90
C ASP A 274 -13.19 4.15 19.34
N ILE A 275 -13.25 4.45 18.04
CA ILE A 275 -14.47 4.94 17.36
C ILE A 275 -15.50 3.79 17.35
N PRO A 276 -16.79 4.02 17.66
CA PRO A 276 -17.81 2.97 17.59
C PRO A 276 -17.83 2.24 16.24
N ALA A 277 -18.01 0.92 16.25
CA ALA A 277 -17.90 0.07 15.06
C ALA A 277 -18.84 0.49 13.91
N GLU A 278 -20.03 0.99 14.25
CA GLU A 278 -21.02 1.52 13.30
C GLU A 278 -20.56 2.80 12.57
N ASN A 279 -19.56 3.50 13.11
CA ASN A 279 -19.02 4.74 12.57
C ASN A 279 -17.62 4.55 11.94
N ARG A 280 -17.10 3.32 11.90
CA ARG A 280 -15.83 3.02 11.23
C ARG A 280 -16.04 2.57 9.80
N VAL A 281 -15.33 3.20 8.87
CA VAL A 281 -15.29 2.77 7.47
C VAL A 281 -14.18 1.77 7.25
N MET A 282 -12.94 2.14 7.58
CA MET A 282 -11.76 1.30 7.39
C MET A 282 -11.71 0.12 8.37
N ILE A 283 -11.08 -0.96 7.91
CA ILE A 283 -10.89 -2.19 8.68
C ILE A 283 -9.45 -2.23 9.21
N PRO A 284 -9.22 -2.42 10.51
CA PRO A 284 -7.88 -2.53 11.09
C PRO A 284 -7.04 -3.63 10.40
N LEU A 285 -5.82 -3.32 9.95
CA LEU A 285 -4.83 -4.29 9.44
C LEU A 285 -3.70 -4.42 10.47
N VAL A 286 -3.68 -5.54 11.17
CA VAL A 286 -2.90 -5.71 12.41
C VAL A 286 -1.66 -6.57 12.19
N TRP A 287 -0.55 -6.23 12.85
CA TRP A 287 0.66 -7.03 12.83
C TRP A 287 0.49 -8.37 13.55
N ALA A 288 1.05 -9.43 12.99
CA ALA A 288 1.10 -10.75 13.61
C ALA A 288 1.70 -10.73 15.03
N SER A 289 2.64 -9.83 15.29
CA SER A 289 3.21 -9.61 16.64
C SER A 289 2.18 -9.14 17.64
N SER A 290 1.27 -8.24 17.25
CA SER A 290 0.22 -7.70 18.13
C SER A 290 -0.84 -8.77 18.42
N LEU A 291 -1.24 -9.55 17.40
CA LEU A 291 -2.14 -10.70 17.56
C LEU A 291 -1.55 -11.75 18.52
N LYS A 292 -0.25 -12.05 18.40
CA LYS A 292 0.47 -12.98 19.29
C LYS A 292 0.49 -12.51 20.76
N GLU A 293 0.37 -11.21 21.00
CA GLU A 293 0.20 -10.63 22.34
C GLU A 293 -1.26 -10.64 22.82
N ASN A 294 -2.17 -11.28 22.08
CA ASN A 294 -3.62 -11.28 22.28
C ASN A 294 -4.28 -9.90 22.18
N LYS A 295 -3.73 -9.02 21.33
CA LYS A 295 -4.36 -7.72 21.03
C LYS A 295 -5.24 -7.82 19.80
N TYR A 296 -6.33 -7.07 19.80
CA TYR A 296 -7.19 -6.80 18.63
C TYR A 296 -7.86 -8.03 17.97
N LEU A 297 -7.91 -9.19 18.65
CA LEU A 297 -8.41 -10.45 18.10
C LEU A 297 -9.88 -10.37 17.63
N ASP A 298 -10.69 -9.59 18.34
CA ASP A 298 -12.11 -9.29 18.12
C ASP A 298 -12.34 -8.12 17.15
N LEU A 299 -11.30 -7.31 16.89
CA LEU A 299 -11.39 -6.05 16.14
C LEU A 299 -10.98 -6.14 14.67
N THR A 300 -10.44 -7.27 14.22
CA THR A 300 -10.03 -7.41 12.82
C THR A 300 -10.17 -8.81 12.24
N CYS A 301 -10.36 -8.91 10.94
CA CYS A 301 -10.16 -10.13 10.15
C CYS A 301 -8.94 -10.07 9.21
N PHE A 302 -8.15 -9.01 9.24
CA PHE A 302 -6.94 -8.81 8.44
C PHE A 302 -5.69 -8.81 9.32
N ALA A 303 -4.70 -9.59 8.92
CA ALA A 303 -3.40 -9.66 9.58
C ALA A 303 -2.27 -9.41 8.59
N GLN A 304 -1.13 -8.91 9.06
CA GLN A 304 0.07 -8.76 8.24
C GLN A 304 1.36 -9.17 8.94
N ASP A 305 2.29 -9.70 8.15
CA ASP A 305 3.68 -9.90 8.55
C ASP A 305 4.59 -9.86 7.31
N HIS A 306 5.73 -9.20 7.44
CA HIS A 306 6.70 -8.98 6.37
C HIS A 306 8.09 -9.58 6.71
N ASP A 307 8.21 -10.50 7.68
CA ASP A 307 9.49 -11.11 8.04
C ASP A 307 9.93 -12.15 7.01
N TYR A 308 10.58 -11.68 5.95
CA TYR A 308 11.12 -12.46 4.83
C TYR A 308 11.82 -13.76 5.19
N ASN A 309 12.54 -13.79 6.32
CA ASN A 309 13.34 -14.95 6.69
C ASN A 309 12.51 -16.10 7.30
N HIS A 310 11.26 -15.83 7.67
CA HIS A 310 10.40 -16.76 8.40
C HIS A 310 8.96 -16.76 7.84
N PRO A 311 8.75 -17.18 6.58
CA PRO A 311 7.42 -17.24 5.96
C PRO A 311 6.41 -18.11 6.72
N GLU A 312 6.89 -19.14 7.43
CA GLU A 312 6.07 -20.03 8.27
C GLU A 312 5.36 -19.31 9.43
N LYS A 313 5.75 -18.05 9.73
CA LYS A 313 5.02 -17.21 10.70
C LYS A 313 3.61 -16.85 10.25
N LEU A 314 3.30 -17.01 8.96
CA LEU A 314 1.98 -16.75 8.42
C LEU A 314 1.02 -17.93 8.67
N ASP A 315 1.54 -19.17 8.81
CA ASP A 315 0.72 -20.38 8.94
C ASP A 315 -0.33 -20.28 10.07
N PRO A 316 0.02 -19.83 11.30
CA PRO A 316 -0.99 -19.69 12.36
C PRO A 316 -2.09 -18.68 12.03
N LEU A 317 -1.77 -17.60 11.29
CA LEU A 317 -2.76 -16.60 10.90
C LEU A 317 -3.74 -17.18 9.85
N ILE A 318 -3.23 -18.00 8.94
CA ILE A 318 -4.03 -18.70 7.94
C ILE A 318 -4.91 -19.76 8.61
N GLU A 319 -4.36 -20.53 9.56
CA GLU A 319 -5.09 -21.52 10.36
C GLU A 319 -6.20 -20.89 11.21
N GLU A 320 -5.97 -19.67 11.72
CA GLU A 320 -6.96 -18.84 12.43
C GLU A 320 -7.88 -18.04 11.49
N ASN A 321 -7.84 -18.36 10.19
CA ASN A 321 -8.74 -17.86 9.16
C ASN A 321 -8.71 -16.34 8.99
N TYR A 322 -7.56 -15.70 9.18
CA TYR A 322 -7.35 -14.29 8.79
C TYR A 322 -7.17 -14.16 7.27
N ILE A 323 -7.54 -12.99 6.73
CA ILE A 323 -7.03 -12.53 5.44
C ILE A 323 -5.63 -11.99 5.67
N VAL A 324 -4.62 -12.70 5.19
CA VAL A 324 -3.22 -12.39 5.48
C VAL A 324 -2.62 -11.56 4.36
N ARG A 325 -2.06 -10.42 4.73
CA ARG A 325 -1.20 -9.60 3.89
C ARG A 325 0.27 -9.90 4.14
N THR A 326 1.05 -10.08 3.08
CA THR A 326 2.50 -10.20 3.18
C THR A 326 3.20 -9.57 1.99
N ARG A 327 4.51 -9.38 2.09
CA ARG A 327 5.32 -8.94 0.95
C ARG A 327 5.93 -10.16 0.25
N LEU A 328 5.89 -10.11 -1.08
CA LEU A 328 6.41 -11.13 -1.98
C LEU A 328 7.94 -11.07 -2.10
N ASP A 329 8.51 -9.87 -1.99
CA ASP A 329 9.89 -9.55 -2.33
C ASP A 329 10.30 -8.18 -1.75
N ILE A 330 11.60 -7.87 -1.83
CA ILE A 330 12.16 -6.56 -1.41
C ILE A 330 13.01 -5.99 -2.53
N TYR A 331 12.83 -4.71 -2.84
CA TYR A 331 13.75 -4.00 -3.71
C TYR A 331 15.04 -3.56 -2.98
N PRO A 332 16.24 -3.68 -3.58
CA PRO A 332 16.57 -4.20 -4.92
C PRO A 332 17.04 -5.66 -4.90
N LYS A 333 16.72 -6.42 -3.84
CA LYS A 333 17.21 -7.78 -3.64
C LYS A 333 16.09 -8.79 -3.94
N TYR A 334 15.94 -9.13 -5.21
CA TYR A 334 15.03 -10.20 -5.62
C TYR A 334 15.69 -11.55 -5.36
N GLU A 335 14.95 -12.45 -4.71
CA GLU A 335 15.36 -13.83 -4.46
C GLU A 335 14.17 -14.75 -4.78
N PHE A 336 14.31 -15.54 -5.85
CA PHE A 336 13.27 -16.40 -6.39
C PHE A 336 12.70 -17.34 -5.32
N GLU A 337 13.57 -18.01 -4.56
CA GLU A 337 13.17 -18.96 -3.53
C GLU A 337 12.39 -18.31 -2.38
N THR A 338 12.66 -17.04 -2.07
CA THR A 338 11.91 -16.28 -1.06
C THR A 338 10.52 -15.94 -1.58
N THR A 339 10.43 -15.51 -2.84
CA THR A 339 9.15 -15.24 -3.51
C THR A 339 8.28 -16.51 -3.56
N GLU A 340 8.83 -17.64 -3.98
CA GLU A 340 8.10 -18.91 -3.99
C GLU A 340 7.60 -19.32 -2.61
N ALA A 341 8.47 -19.24 -1.60
CA ALA A 341 8.07 -19.56 -0.24
C ALA A 341 6.91 -18.68 0.27
N ARG A 342 6.77 -17.44 -0.22
CA ARG A 342 5.64 -16.54 0.11
C ARG A 342 4.38 -16.86 -0.66
N LEU A 343 4.52 -17.29 -1.91
CA LEU A 343 3.38 -17.74 -2.70
C LEU A 343 2.78 -19.03 -2.12
N ASP A 344 3.60 -19.86 -1.46
CA ASP A 344 3.18 -21.11 -0.85
C ASP A 344 2.46 -20.98 0.51
N THR A 345 2.56 -19.84 1.22
CA THR A 345 1.97 -19.69 2.57
C THR A 345 0.45 -19.57 2.61
N GLY A 346 -0.22 -19.46 1.46
CA GLY A 346 -1.67 -19.22 1.39
C GLY A 346 -2.11 -17.78 1.66
N ALA A 347 -1.17 -16.84 1.90
CA ALA A 347 -1.49 -15.43 2.09
C ALA A 347 -2.28 -14.84 0.92
N GLN A 348 -3.32 -14.08 1.25
CA GLN A 348 -4.30 -13.58 0.31
C GLN A 348 -3.91 -12.24 -0.31
N LEU A 349 -3.33 -11.30 0.44
CA LEU A 349 -2.88 -10.02 -0.11
C LEU A 349 -1.36 -10.03 -0.24
N VAL A 350 -0.87 -10.31 -1.45
CA VAL A 350 0.57 -10.52 -1.70
C VAL A 350 1.15 -9.29 -2.41
N CYS A 351 1.93 -8.49 -1.67
CA CYS A 351 2.43 -7.20 -2.14
C CYS A 351 3.86 -7.28 -2.69
N THR A 352 4.12 -6.74 -3.88
CA THR A 352 5.48 -6.64 -4.45
C THR A 352 6.07 -5.24 -4.30
N ASP A 353 7.40 -5.16 -4.16
CA ASP A 353 8.24 -3.95 -4.29
C ASP A 353 8.74 -3.74 -5.73
N TYR A 354 8.53 -4.72 -6.63
CA TYR A 354 8.94 -4.62 -8.02
C TYR A 354 7.79 -4.14 -8.89
N PRO A 355 8.02 -3.10 -9.70
CA PRO A 355 7.00 -2.59 -10.59
C PRO A 355 6.56 -3.66 -11.60
N PRO A 356 5.27 -3.74 -11.95
CA PRO A 356 4.78 -4.68 -12.95
C PRO A 356 5.50 -4.60 -14.30
N SER A 357 6.06 -3.44 -14.67
CA SER A 357 6.91 -3.26 -15.86
C SER A 357 8.26 -3.98 -15.82
N TYR A 358 8.64 -4.60 -14.70
CA TYR A 358 9.82 -5.47 -14.58
C TYR A 358 9.50 -6.90 -15.05
N GLU A 359 9.05 -7.05 -16.30
CA GLU A 359 8.69 -8.32 -16.97
C GLU A 359 9.79 -9.41 -16.90
N HIS A 360 11.02 -9.05 -16.57
CA HIS A 360 12.15 -9.99 -16.50
C HIS A 360 12.29 -10.75 -15.19
N ILE A 361 11.60 -10.34 -14.13
CA ILE A 361 11.76 -10.92 -12.80
C ILE A 361 10.75 -12.05 -12.57
N TYR A 362 9.55 -11.97 -13.16
CA TYR A 362 8.45 -12.91 -12.90
C TYR A 362 8.09 -13.83 -14.08
N LYS A 363 8.99 -14.00 -15.05
CA LYS A 363 8.76 -14.72 -16.33
C LYS A 363 8.16 -16.14 -16.22
N GLU A 364 8.26 -16.78 -15.06
CA GLU A 364 7.79 -18.17 -14.83
C GLU A 364 6.45 -18.24 -14.09
N TYR A 365 5.95 -17.13 -13.54
CA TYR A 365 4.76 -17.11 -12.69
C TYR A 365 3.46 -16.81 -13.41
N THR A 366 3.52 -16.77 -14.73
CA THR A 366 2.51 -16.31 -15.68
C THR A 366 1.20 -17.10 -15.69
N ARG A 367 0.96 -18.02 -14.75
CA ARG A 367 -0.32 -18.73 -14.50
C ARG A 367 -0.05 -19.86 -13.54
N THR A 368 -0.41 -19.70 -12.27
CA THR A 368 -0.62 -20.87 -11.43
C THR A 368 -1.73 -20.62 -10.42
N ILE A 369 -2.92 -21.05 -10.83
CA ILE A 369 -3.96 -21.52 -9.92
C ILE A 369 -3.29 -22.55 -9.02
N SER A 370 -3.24 -22.32 -7.70
CA SER A 370 -3.00 -23.45 -6.80
C SER A 370 -4.19 -24.40 -6.93
N GLU A 371 -3.97 -25.71 -6.78
CA GLU A 371 -5.02 -26.74 -6.87
C GLU A 371 -6.24 -26.51 -5.93
N ASN A 372 -6.15 -25.50 -5.05
CA ASN A 372 -7.12 -25.11 -4.03
C ASN A 372 -7.96 -23.86 -4.38
N GLY A 373 -7.87 -23.30 -5.60
CA GLY A 373 -8.97 -22.52 -6.19
C GLY A 373 -8.95 -21.00 -6.12
N TYR A 374 -7.81 -20.32 -5.95
CA TYR A 374 -7.79 -18.85 -5.79
C TYR A 374 -6.78 -18.07 -6.63
N THR A 375 -7.23 -16.88 -7.03
CA THR A 375 -6.56 -15.89 -7.87
C THR A 375 -5.14 -15.58 -7.42
N ILE A 376 -4.16 -15.88 -8.24
CA ILE A 376 -2.88 -15.19 -8.22
C ILE A 376 -2.79 -14.51 -9.58
N ILE A 377 -2.97 -13.19 -9.62
CA ILE A 377 -2.65 -12.40 -10.82
C ILE A 377 -1.16 -12.14 -10.75
N LEU A 378 -0.33 -13.11 -11.16
CA LEU A 378 1.07 -12.81 -11.46
C LEU A 378 1.12 -12.48 -12.95
N LEU A 379 1.44 -11.21 -13.21
CA LEU A 379 1.35 -10.65 -14.54
C LEU A 379 2.34 -11.29 -15.50
N ASN A 380 1.86 -11.42 -16.75
CA ASN A 380 2.62 -11.96 -17.88
C ASN A 380 3.90 -11.18 -18.16
#